data_AF-A0A953QD18-F1
#
_entry.id   AF-A0A953QD18-F1
#
_cell.length_a   1.000
_cell.length_b   1.000
_cell.length_c   1.000
_cell.angle_alpha   90.00
_cell.angle_beta   90.00
_cell.angle_gamma   90.00
#
_symmetry.space_group_name_H-M   'P 1'
#
loop_
_entity.id
_entity.type
_entity.pdbx_description
1 polymer ?
#
loop_
_entity_poly.entity_id
_entity_poly.type
_entity_poly.pdbx_seq_one_letter_code
_entity_poly.pdbx_strand_id
1 'polypeptide(L)'
;MIKIVLVSPGDVTAERDRAHAAIDGLQQHAANRGLRLDVRTWNDVRPGYYPEGVQNRIQDELKINDCDLLIAFFWKRFGAIDEPPHSRTAREVLTGIKSNREKGSPEVIVYFSQRPYIPQSADELDQIRSVIEFKQTLQATDVLTKDFTPDRGWEQTVIYDVLDYLDSLSEYGRMYSSLSCQMICTPIEIRAEGYTEATAEILLLVRGQIPGPQGALVSADIVVELSTNLTNRLTAERTLDIVLRSGRSGDSLPGELGTSSKIGQNHIVRFPAVKLGPARTLIDEVFAIRGIRVDAEFLGVTSTFAKQAVLAGITVSRSGASPGEPAFGRAVLNVGSVNRGLTFRIEQEEQAICSIQRSEGEEIYVFSAEFHRGFSTAFKTSAEEAGNSRADHGTALALCFSGDLDRCRIFVTSTDLSSEVPPSLNVKHSPRATLIATHPDGCPIGVPPVPGGATWSDGQPMISVENELAAWEVVRPISHDPKALRFGFALVVAKGAHPTNVQVAGSFAPFYSSSSARQPSAKLPVPRFIPSCAPVEVILDEQ
;
A
#
# COMPACT_ATOMS: atom_id res chain seq x y z
N MET A 1 5.10 -34.27 -13.92
CA MET A 1 3.79 -33.78 -13.43
C MET A 1 3.99 -33.51 -11.95
N ILE A 2 3.58 -32.34 -11.47
CA ILE A 2 3.72 -31.90 -10.07
C ILE A 2 2.31 -31.85 -9.48
N LYS A 3 2.06 -32.67 -8.47
CA LYS A 3 0.79 -32.77 -7.75
C LYS A 3 0.83 -31.84 -6.54
N ILE A 4 -0.05 -30.86 -6.52
CA ILE A 4 -0.19 -29.89 -5.43
C ILE A 4 -1.52 -30.15 -4.73
N VAL A 5 -1.49 -30.36 -3.43
CA VAL A 5 -2.71 -30.56 -2.63
C VAL A 5 -2.93 -29.36 -1.72
N LEU A 6 -4.13 -28.79 -1.76
CA LEU A 6 -4.54 -27.69 -0.88
C LEU A 6 -5.53 -28.19 0.17
N VAL A 7 -5.18 -27.98 1.45
CA VAL A 7 -6.01 -28.39 2.59
C VAL A 7 -6.34 -27.19 3.48
N SER A 8 -7.55 -27.15 4.02
CA SER A 8 -7.98 -26.05 4.89
C SER A 8 -9.21 -26.42 5.72
N PRO A 9 -9.39 -25.86 6.92
CA PRO A 9 -10.70 -25.82 7.57
C PRO A 9 -11.71 -24.99 6.76
N GLY A 10 -12.99 -25.11 7.11
CA GLY A 10 -14.08 -24.51 6.32
C GLY A 10 -14.17 -22.98 6.35
N ASP A 11 -13.63 -22.32 7.38
CA ASP A 11 -13.65 -20.86 7.58
C ASP A 11 -12.63 -20.09 6.72
N VAL A 12 -11.79 -20.80 5.96
CA VAL A 12 -10.81 -20.25 5.01
C VAL A 12 -10.99 -20.81 3.60
N THR A 13 -12.22 -21.24 3.27
CA THR A 13 -12.55 -21.82 1.95
C THR A 13 -12.33 -20.80 0.83
N ALA A 14 -12.74 -19.54 1.02
CA ALA A 14 -12.56 -18.50 0.02
C ALA A 14 -11.07 -18.22 -0.26
N GLU A 15 -10.24 -18.25 0.77
CA GLU A 15 -8.79 -18.08 0.66
C GLU A 15 -8.15 -19.25 -0.08
N ARG A 16 -8.53 -20.50 0.24
CA ARG A 16 -8.06 -21.70 -0.47
C ARG A 16 -8.44 -21.66 -1.95
N ASP A 17 -9.66 -21.27 -2.29
CA ASP A 17 -10.14 -21.24 -3.67
C ASP A 17 -9.43 -20.14 -4.49
N ARG A 18 -9.13 -18.99 -3.87
CA ARG A 18 -8.27 -17.95 -4.47
C ARG A 18 -6.84 -18.45 -4.73
N ALA A 19 -6.26 -19.17 -3.78
CA ALA A 19 -4.94 -19.79 -3.95
C ALA A 19 -4.95 -20.86 -5.06
N HIS A 20 -6.00 -21.68 -5.14
CA HIS A 20 -6.17 -22.68 -6.20
C HIS A 20 -6.13 -22.03 -7.58
N ALA A 21 -6.97 -21.01 -7.81
CA ALA A 21 -7.01 -20.27 -9.06
C ALA A 21 -5.67 -19.58 -9.40
N ALA A 22 -4.97 -19.06 -8.39
CA ALA A 22 -3.67 -18.43 -8.55
C ALA A 22 -2.60 -19.44 -9.02
N ILE A 23 -2.57 -20.63 -8.42
CA ILE A 23 -1.63 -21.70 -8.79
C ILE A 23 -1.97 -22.27 -10.18
N ASP A 24 -3.25 -22.42 -10.51
CA ASP A 24 -3.67 -22.82 -11.86
C ASP A 24 -3.24 -21.79 -12.94
N GLY A 25 -3.12 -20.52 -12.58
CA GLY A 25 -2.53 -19.49 -13.43
C GLY A 25 -1.05 -19.74 -13.79
N LEU A 26 -0.35 -20.62 -13.06
CA LEU A 26 1.07 -20.93 -13.27
C LEU A 26 1.31 -22.06 -14.28
N GLN A 27 0.27 -22.62 -14.92
CA GLN A 27 0.43 -23.71 -15.89
C GLN A 27 1.43 -23.38 -17.01
N GLN A 28 1.41 -22.15 -17.54
CA GLN A 28 2.39 -21.72 -18.56
C GLN A 28 3.82 -21.65 -17.99
N HIS A 29 3.98 -21.19 -16.75
CA HIS A 29 5.29 -21.13 -16.08
C HIS A 29 5.84 -22.54 -15.82
N ALA A 30 4.99 -23.48 -15.43
CA ALA A 30 5.36 -24.89 -15.30
C ALA A 30 5.69 -25.51 -16.66
N ALA A 31 4.89 -25.25 -17.70
CA ALA A 31 5.12 -25.76 -19.06
C ALA A 31 6.47 -25.32 -19.62
N ASN A 32 6.89 -24.07 -19.37
CA ASN A 32 8.20 -23.56 -19.77
C ASN A 32 9.37 -24.32 -19.11
N ARG A 33 9.12 -25.01 -17.98
CA ARG A 33 10.07 -25.89 -17.29
C ARG A 33 9.93 -27.37 -17.68
N GLY A 34 9.09 -27.68 -18.66
CA GLY A 34 8.74 -29.07 -19.02
C GLY A 34 7.87 -29.77 -17.96
N LEU A 35 7.25 -29.01 -17.06
CA LEU A 35 6.40 -29.50 -15.98
C LEU A 35 4.92 -29.25 -16.30
N ARG A 36 4.04 -29.93 -15.55
CA ARG A 36 2.58 -29.71 -15.57
C ARG A 36 2.08 -29.76 -14.14
N LEU A 37 1.23 -28.81 -13.74
CA LEU A 37 0.65 -28.77 -12.41
C LEU A 37 -0.68 -29.53 -12.39
N ASP A 38 -0.91 -30.28 -11.32
CA ASP A 38 -2.18 -30.93 -10.97
C ASP A 38 -2.55 -30.45 -9.57
N VAL A 39 -3.42 -29.42 -9.48
CA VAL A 39 -3.81 -28.78 -8.23
C VAL A 39 -5.14 -29.37 -7.75
N ARG A 40 -5.14 -29.98 -6.57
CA ARG A 40 -6.30 -30.70 -6.03
C ARG A 40 -6.76 -30.14 -4.68
N THR A 41 -8.07 -30.09 -4.52
CA THR A 41 -8.77 -29.87 -3.26
C THR A 41 -9.68 -31.05 -2.94
N TRP A 42 -10.21 -31.13 -1.72
CA TRP A 42 -11.15 -32.20 -1.34
C TRP A 42 -12.44 -32.21 -2.19
N ASN A 43 -12.81 -31.06 -2.79
CA ASN A 43 -13.97 -30.93 -3.69
C ASN A 43 -13.78 -31.66 -5.03
N ASP A 44 -12.54 -31.93 -5.42
CA ASP A 44 -12.21 -32.52 -6.72
C ASP A 44 -12.28 -34.06 -6.72
N VAL A 45 -12.55 -34.66 -5.55
CA VAL A 45 -12.76 -36.10 -5.39
C VAL A 45 -14.23 -36.41 -5.71
N ARG A 46 -14.49 -37.06 -6.86
CA ARG A 46 -15.86 -37.44 -7.27
C ARG A 46 -16.53 -38.31 -6.18
N PRO A 47 -17.79 -38.04 -5.78
CA PRO A 47 -18.57 -38.99 -5.02
C PRO A 47 -18.90 -40.19 -5.90
N GLY A 48 -18.21 -41.32 -5.69
CA GLY A 48 -18.57 -42.60 -6.28
C GLY A 48 -19.67 -43.30 -5.48
N TYR A 49 -20.60 -43.97 -6.16
CA TYR A 49 -21.56 -44.91 -5.56
C TYR A 49 -20.86 -46.26 -5.36
N TYR A 50 -20.77 -46.75 -4.12
CA TYR A 50 -20.08 -48.00 -3.77
C TYR A 50 -21.09 -49.02 -3.22
N PRO A 51 -21.38 -50.12 -3.95
CA PRO A 51 -22.36 -51.14 -3.54
C PRO A 51 -21.96 -52.02 -2.35
N GLU A 52 -20.73 -51.89 -1.84
CA GLU A 52 -20.08 -52.90 -0.99
C GLU A 52 -19.99 -52.52 0.52
N GLY A 53 -20.72 -51.49 0.96
CA GLY A 53 -20.90 -51.21 2.39
C GLY A 53 -19.84 -50.27 3.02
N VAL A 54 -20.32 -49.49 3.99
CA VAL A 54 -19.67 -48.28 4.57
C VAL A 54 -18.57 -48.61 5.60
N GLN A 55 -17.86 -49.73 5.46
CA GLN A 55 -16.85 -50.18 6.44
C GLN A 55 -15.44 -50.42 5.85
N ASN A 56 -15.09 -49.72 4.77
CA ASN A 56 -13.71 -49.49 4.33
C ASN A 56 -13.51 -48.02 3.91
N ARG A 57 -13.94 -47.09 4.77
CA ARG A 57 -13.62 -45.66 4.65
C ARG A 57 -12.20 -45.38 5.19
N ILE A 58 -11.18 -46.02 4.63
CA ILE A 58 -9.77 -45.68 4.90
C ILE A 58 -9.01 -45.93 3.59
N GLN A 59 -8.30 -44.92 3.08
CA GLN A 59 -7.49 -44.91 1.84
C GLN A 59 -8.20 -44.57 0.51
N ASP A 60 -8.65 -43.31 0.37
CA ASP A 60 -8.45 -42.55 -0.88
C ASP A 60 -8.60 -41.03 -0.66
N GLU A 61 -8.17 -40.55 0.52
CA GLU A 61 -8.28 -39.15 0.91
C GLU A 61 -7.06 -38.38 0.41
N LEU A 62 -7.21 -37.67 -0.72
CA LEU A 62 -6.23 -36.78 -1.39
C LEU A 62 -4.85 -37.38 -1.76
N LYS A 63 -4.51 -38.58 -1.29
CA LYS A 63 -3.20 -39.23 -1.42
C LYS A 63 -2.06 -38.27 -1.07
N ILE A 64 -2.08 -37.73 0.15
CA ILE A 64 -1.06 -36.79 0.67
C ILE A 64 0.37 -37.34 0.50
N ASN A 65 0.56 -38.65 0.70
CA ASN A 65 1.87 -39.30 0.53
C ASN A 65 2.35 -39.36 -0.94
N ASP A 66 1.46 -39.17 -1.91
CA ASP A 66 1.74 -39.26 -3.34
C ASP A 66 1.76 -37.88 -4.02
N CYS A 67 1.63 -36.80 -3.25
CA CYS A 67 1.76 -35.44 -3.75
C CYS A 67 3.20 -34.92 -3.64
N ASP A 68 3.50 -33.88 -4.40
CA ASP A 68 4.82 -33.26 -4.49
C ASP A 68 4.91 -32.04 -3.55
N LEU A 69 3.80 -31.30 -3.42
CA LEU A 69 3.66 -30.12 -2.56
C LEU A 69 2.31 -30.13 -1.83
N LEU A 70 2.33 -29.97 -0.52
CA LEU A 70 1.16 -29.81 0.33
C LEU A 70 1.10 -28.38 0.88
N ILE A 71 0.01 -27.68 0.60
CA ILE A 71 -0.23 -26.32 1.11
C ILE A 71 -1.45 -26.34 2.02
N ALA A 72 -1.28 -25.88 3.26
CA ALA A 72 -2.34 -25.81 4.24
C ALA A 72 -2.68 -24.37 4.64
N PHE A 73 -3.96 -24.08 4.89
CA PHE A 73 -4.43 -22.78 5.38
C PHE A 73 -5.16 -22.93 6.71
N PHE A 74 -4.86 -22.07 7.68
CA PHE A 74 -5.54 -21.98 8.97
C PHE A 74 -5.93 -20.53 9.30
N TRP A 75 -6.99 -20.36 10.09
CA TRP A 75 -7.37 -19.07 10.69
C TRP A 75 -7.81 -19.27 12.14
N LYS A 76 -9.11 -19.12 12.44
CA LYS A 76 -9.64 -19.22 13.80
C LYS A 76 -10.12 -20.63 14.14
N ARG A 77 -10.46 -21.45 13.14
CA ARG A 77 -10.84 -22.85 13.35
C ARG A 77 -9.64 -23.77 13.15
N PHE A 78 -9.44 -24.67 14.11
CA PHE A 78 -8.56 -25.82 13.95
C PHE A 78 -9.25 -26.94 13.15
N GLY A 79 -10.57 -27.03 13.26
CA GLY A 79 -11.40 -28.06 12.63
C GLY A 79 -12.03 -28.99 13.67
N ALA A 80 -12.89 -29.90 13.20
CA ALA A 80 -13.42 -30.95 14.06
C ALA A 80 -12.32 -32.00 14.32
N ILE A 81 -12.15 -32.37 15.59
CA ILE A 81 -11.26 -33.45 16.02
C ILE A 81 -12.08 -34.74 15.97
N ASP A 82 -12.10 -35.36 14.81
CA ASP A 82 -12.72 -36.66 14.57
C ASP A 82 -11.87 -37.81 15.12
N GLU A 83 -10.54 -37.64 15.14
CA GLU A 83 -9.58 -38.54 15.78
C GLU A 83 -8.61 -37.75 16.69
N PRO A 84 -8.82 -37.77 18.02
CA PRO A 84 -7.95 -37.05 18.95
C PRO A 84 -6.47 -37.44 18.83
N PRO A 85 -5.53 -36.49 18.98
CA PRO A 85 -5.73 -35.10 19.41
C PRO A 85 -5.85 -34.08 18.26
N HIS A 86 -5.90 -34.50 16.99
CA HIS A 86 -5.74 -33.58 15.85
C HIS A 86 -6.99 -33.51 14.97
N SER A 87 -7.26 -32.33 14.40
CA SER A 87 -8.28 -32.22 13.36
C SER A 87 -7.85 -32.93 12.08
N ARG A 88 -8.80 -33.25 11.19
CA ARG A 88 -8.51 -33.82 9.87
C ARG A 88 -7.41 -33.06 9.12
N THR A 89 -7.53 -31.73 8.99
CA THR A 89 -6.53 -30.91 8.28
C THR A 89 -5.16 -30.96 8.95
N ALA A 90 -5.11 -30.96 10.29
CA ALA A 90 -3.86 -31.11 11.01
C ALA A 90 -3.23 -32.50 10.82
N ARG A 91 -4.03 -33.58 10.78
CA ARG A 91 -3.57 -34.93 10.46
C ARG A 91 -2.98 -35.01 9.05
N GLU A 92 -3.61 -34.36 8.07
CA GLU A 92 -3.09 -34.28 6.69
C GLU A 92 -1.72 -33.58 6.64
N VAL A 93 -1.56 -32.45 7.35
CA VAL A 93 -0.27 -31.75 7.47
C VAL A 93 0.80 -32.63 8.13
N LEU A 94 0.49 -33.25 9.27
CA LEU A 94 1.43 -34.11 9.98
C LEU A 94 1.81 -35.35 9.16
N THR A 95 0.88 -35.89 8.37
CA THR A 95 1.14 -36.98 7.42
C THR A 95 2.12 -36.54 6.34
N GLY A 96 1.92 -35.35 5.77
CA GLY A 96 2.85 -34.76 4.80
C GLY A 96 4.26 -34.58 5.38
N ILE A 97 4.36 -34.03 6.60
CA ILE A 97 5.65 -33.83 7.30
C ILE A 97 6.36 -35.16 7.54
N LYS A 98 5.62 -36.17 8.01
CA LYS A 98 6.17 -37.51 8.22
C LYS A 98 6.68 -38.12 6.90
N SER A 99 5.89 -38.05 5.84
CA SER A 99 6.29 -38.54 4.52
C SER A 99 7.51 -37.79 3.98
N ASN A 100 7.58 -36.47 4.17
CA ASN A 100 8.75 -35.67 3.78
C ASN A 100 10.03 -36.16 4.47
N ARG A 101 9.97 -36.40 5.79
CA ARG A 101 11.13 -36.92 6.54
C ARG A 101 11.56 -38.32 6.09
N GLU A 102 10.61 -39.16 5.71
CA GLU A 102 10.88 -40.55 5.32
C GLU A 102 11.32 -40.68 3.85
N LYS A 103 10.77 -39.86 2.95
CA LYS A 103 10.87 -40.03 1.49
C LYS A 103 11.36 -38.78 0.73
N GLY A 104 11.44 -37.64 1.39
CA GLY A 104 11.75 -36.34 0.78
C GLY A 104 10.56 -35.62 0.14
N SER A 105 9.34 -36.18 0.22
CA SER A 105 8.11 -35.58 -0.35
C SER A 105 6.86 -35.90 0.48
N PRO A 106 5.83 -35.04 0.47
CA PRO A 106 5.75 -33.73 -0.20
C PRO A 106 6.51 -32.64 0.55
N GLU A 107 6.88 -31.55 -0.12
CA GLU A 107 7.22 -30.32 0.60
C GLU A 107 5.96 -29.74 1.26
N VAL A 108 6.06 -29.19 2.48
CA VAL A 108 4.90 -28.76 3.27
C VAL A 108 5.01 -27.27 3.60
N ILE A 109 3.99 -26.50 3.21
CA ILE A 109 3.87 -25.07 3.50
C ILE A 109 2.55 -24.82 4.23
N VAL A 110 2.60 -24.08 5.34
CA VAL A 110 1.40 -23.80 6.17
C VAL A 110 1.22 -22.29 6.35
N TYR A 111 0.08 -21.78 5.89
CA TYR A 111 -0.31 -20.38 5.98
C TYR A 111 -1.32 -20.14 7.11
N PHE A 112 -1.09 -19.10 7.91
CA PHE A 112 -1.94 -18.68 9.01
C PHE A 112 -2.50 -17.27 8.76
N SER A 113 -3.82 -17.16 8.68
CA SER A 113 -4.50 -15.88 8.46
C SER A 113 -4.43 -15.00 9.70
N GLN A 114 -4.07 -13.73 9.49
CA GLN A 114 -3.99 -12.68 10.50
C GLN A 114 -5.24 -11.78 10.51
N ARG A 115 -6.34 -12.21 9.86
CA ARG A 115 -7.60 -11.47 9.89
C ARG A 115 -8.07 -11.29 11.35
N PRO A 116 -8.32 -10.06 11.82
CA PRO A 116 -8.77 -9.82 13.20
C PRO A 116 -10.04 -10.61 13.53
N TYR A 117 -10.06 -11.20 14.72
CA TYR A 117 -11.20 -11.96 15.22
C TYR A 117 -11.31 -11.89 16.73
N ILE A 118 -12.53 -11.68 17.24
CA ILE A 118 -12.83 -11.73 18.68
C ILE A 118 -13.72 -12.95 18.93
N PRO A 119 -13.23 -13.99 19.64
CA PRO A 119 -14.05 -15.16 19.96
C PRO A 119 -15.29 -14.77 20.77
N GLN A 120 -16.42 -15.37 20.41
CA GLN A 120 -17.73 -15.10 21.02
C GLN A 120 -18.19 -16.24 21.94
N SER A 121 -17.41 -17.33 22.05
CA SER A 121 -17.71 -18.47 22.90
C SER A 121 -16.44 -19.17 23.39
N ALA A 122 -16.58 -20.02 24.41
CA ALA A 122 -15.48 -20.86 24.91
C ALA A 122 -15.00 -21.86 23.83
N ASP A 123 -15.91 -22.47 23.08
CA ASP A 123 -15.56 -23.40 21.99
C ASP A 123 -14.70 -22.72 20.91
N GLU A 124 -15.02 -21.47 20.57
CA GLU A 124 -14.21 -20.70 19.62
C GLU A 124 -12.84 -20.35 20.20
N LEU A 125 -12.77 -20.04 21.49
CA LEU A 125 -11.50 -19.79 22.18
C LEU A 125 -10.61 -21.04 22.16
N ASP A 126 -11.17 -22.23 22.39
CA ASP A 126 -10.45 -23.51 22.35
C ASP A 126 -9.96 -23.86 20.94
N GLN A 127 -10.77 -23.56 19.91
CA GLN A 127 -10.35 -23.71 18.51
C GLN A 127 -9.17 -22.81 18.17
N ILE A 128 -9.21 -21.53 18.57
CA ILE A 128 -8.11 -20.59 18.35
C ILE A 128 -6.86 -21.04 19.10
N ARG A 129 -7.01 -21.46 20.36
CA ARG A 129 -5.92 -22.01 21.17
C ARG A 129 -5.26 -23.19 20.46
N SER A 130 -6.05 -24.12 19.93
CA SER A 130 -5.54 -25.28 19.19
C SER A 130 -4.76 -24.90 17.93
N VAL A 131 -5.21 -23.86 17.19
CA VAL A 131 -4.44 -23.33 16.04
C VAL A 131 -3.11 -22.73 16.49
N ILE A 132 -3.08 -21.97 17.58
CA ILE A 132 -1.85 -21.36 18.11
C ILE A 132 -0.87 -22.44 18.56
N GLU A 133 -1.33 -23.44 19.33
CA GLU A 133 -0.50 -24.57 19.79
C GLU A 133 0.03 -25.39 18.60
N PHE A 134 -0.79 -25.60 17.57
CA PHE A 134 -0.36 -26.26 16.33
C PHE A 134 0.69 -25.44 15.57
N LYS A 135 0.50 -24.12 15.43
CA LYS A 135 1.49 -23.22 14.82
C LYS A 135 2.82 -23.29 15.55
N GLN A 136 2.82 -23.22 16.88
CA GLN A 136 4.03 -23.33 17.71
C GLN A 136 4.72 -24.69 17.51
N THR A 137 3.95 -25.77 17.42
CA THR A 137 4.46 -27.12 17.15
C THR A 137 5.16 -27.18 15.79
N LEU A 138 4.56 -26.59 14.74
CA LEU A 138 5.15 -26.56 13.41
C LEU A 138 6.41 -25.67 13.35
N GLN A 139 6.42 -24.54 14.05
CA GLN A 139 7.58 -23.64 14.12
C GLN A 139 8.79 -24.28 14.84
N ALA A 140 8.56 -25.29 15.67
CA ALA A 140 9.61 -26.09 16.28
C ALA A 140 10.14 -27.21 15.35
N THR A 141 9.64 -27.31 14.12
CA THR A 141 10.07 -28.26 13.08
C THR A 141 10.60 -27.52 11.85
N ASP A 142 11.23 -28.22 10.92
CA ASP A 142 11.74 -27.64 9.65
C ASP A 142 10.64 -27.33 8.60
N VAL A 143 9.40 -27.09 9.04
CA VAL A 143 8.25 -26.84 8.16
C VAL A 143 8.10 -25.34 7.91
N LEU A 144 7.85 -24.96 6.66
CA LEU A 144 7.67 -23.56 6.30
C LEU A 144 6.29 -23.07 6.78
N THR A 145 6.29 -22.24 7.83
CA THR A 145 5.07 -21.56 8.31
C THR A 145 5.10 -20.08 7.93
N LYS A 146 3.98 -19.56 7.41
CA LYS A 146 3.87 -18.14 7.01
C LYS A 146 2.58 -17.52 7.52
N ASP A 147 2.65 -16.24 7.87
CA ASP A 147 1.48 -15.42 8.20
C ASP A 147 1.03 -14.64 6.97
N PHE A 148 -0.28 -14.47 6.79
CA PHE A 148 -0.84 -13.66 5.71
C PHE A 148 -2.10 -12.91 6.14
N THR A 149 -2.40 -11.80 5.48
CA THR A 149 -3.69 -11.10 5.61
C THR A 149 -4.47 -11.32 4.33
N PRO A 150 -5.75 -11.76 4.37
CA PRO A 150 -6.51 -12.10 3.18
C PRO A 150 -7.06 -10.86 2.43
N ASP A 151 -6.21 -9.87 2.18
CA ASP A 151 -6.54 -8.62 1.48
C ASP A 151 -6.39 -8.77 -0.04
N ARG A 152 -6.18 -7.67 -0.78
CA ARG A 152 -6.00 -7.74 -2.23
C ARG A 152 -4.54 -8.11 -2.55
N GLY A 153 -4.34 -9.25 -3.21
CA GLY A 153 -3.03 -9.65 -3.77
C GLY A 153 -2.18 -10.56 -2.88
N TRP A 154 -2.68 -11.00 -1.72
CA TRP A 154 -1.95 -11.93 -0.85
C TRP A 154 -1.57 -13.25 -1.53
N GLU A 155 -2.35 -13.69 -2.54
CA GLU A 155 -2.11 -14.91 -3.32
C GLU A 155 -0.76 -14.89 -4.02
N GLN A 156 -0.19 -13.69 -4.25
CA GLN A 156 1.15 -13.55 -4.81
C GLN A 156 2.21 -14.25 -3.95
N THR A 157 2.00 -14.30 -2.62
CA THR A 157 2.87 -15.02 -1.70
C THR A 157 2.86 -16.52 -2.01
N VAL A 158 1.67 -17.09 -2.25
CA VAL A 158 1.50 -18.50 -2.62
C VAL A 158 2.12 -18.77 -3.99
N ILE A 159 1.92 -17.87 -4.95
CA ILE A 159 2.51 -17.98 -6.29
C ILE A 159 4.03 -18.05 -6.20
N TYR A 160 4.67 -17.17 -5.43
CA TYR A 160 6.12 -17.16 -5.30
C TYR A 160 6.66 -18.40 -4.61
N ASP A 161 5.98 -18.89 -3.57
CA ASP A 161 6.39 -20.12 -2.89
C ASP A 161 6.30 -21.35 -3.81
N VAL A 162 5.26 -21.42 -4.66
CA VAL A 162 5.16 -22.47 -5.67
C VAL A 162 6.24 -22.30 -6.75
N LEU A 163 6.54 -21.08 -7.19
CA LEU A 163 7.62 -20.84 -8.17
C LEU A 163 8.99 -21.21 -7.61
N ASP A 164 9.27 -20.90 -6.34
CA ASP A 164 10.51 -21.27 -5.66
C ASP A 164 10.63 -22.80 -5.52
N TYR A 165 9.53 -23.47 -5.18
CA TYR A 165 9.47 -24.93 -5.21
C TYR A 165 9.80 -25.49 -6.60
N LEU A 166 9.14 -25.01 -7.65
CA LEU A 166 9.38 -25.47 -9.02
C LEU A 166 10.81 -25.20 -9.48
N ASP A 167 11.40 -24.08 -9.07
CA ASP A 167 12.78 -23.71 -9.39
C ASP A 167 13.79 -24.62 -8.69
N SER A 168 13.51 -25.05 -7.46
CA SER A 168 14.34 -26.01 -6.71
C SER A 168 14.50 -27.37 -7.41
N LEU A 169 13.50 -27.76 -8.21
CA LEU A 169 13.51 -29.01 -8.96
C LEU A 169 14.49 -28.97 -10.16
N SER A 170 14.82 -27.78 -10.66
CA SER A 170 15.66 -27.59 -11.85
C SER A 170 17.17 -27.74 -11.55
N GLU A 171 17.95 -28.21 -12.53
CA GLU A 171 19.43 -28.27 -12.41
C GLU A 171 20.03 -26.88 -12.18
N TYR A 172 19.48 -25.85 -12.82
CA TYR A 172 19.90 -24.47 -12.61
C TYR A 172 19.60 -24.00 -11.17
N GLY A 173 18.46 -24.38 -10.57
CA GLY A 173 18.14 -24.03 -9.19
C GLY A 173 19.19 -24.57 -8.22
N ARG A 174 19.70 -25.77 -8.48
CA ARG A 174 20.80 -26.37 -7.70
C ARG A 174 22.11 -25.62 -7.89
N MET A 175 22.41 -25.09 -9.08
CA MET A 175 23.62 -24.30 -9.35
C MET A 175 23.60 -22.93 -8.65
N TYR A 176 22.42 -22.29 -8.57
CA TYR A 176 22.24 -20.98 -7.93
C TYR A 176 21.95 -21.06 -6.42
N SER A 177 21.84 -22.27 -5.85
CA SER A 177 21.67 -22.47 -4.39
C SER A 177 22.76 -21.84 -3.52
N SER A 178 23.92 -21.52 -4.11
CA SER A 178 25.03 -20.84 -3.43
C SER A 178 24.90 -19.32 -3.35
N LEU A 179 23.91 -18.73 -4.03
CA LEU A 179 23.61 -17.31 -4.04
C LEU A 179 22.19 -17.10 -3.51
N SER A 180 22.03 -16.19 -2.55
CA SER A 180 20.72 -15.85 -2.00
C SER A 180 20.50 -14.35 -2.06
N CYS A 181 19.24 -13.95 -2.20
CA CYS A 181 18.82 -12.55 -2.09
C CYS A 181 17.68 -12.43 -1.07
N GLN A 182 18.01 -11.93 0.12
CA GLN A 182 17.00 -11.60 1.13
C GLN A 182 16.46 -10.19 0.87
N MET A 183 15.16 -10.00 1.05
CA MET A 183 14.48 -8.74 0.75
C MET A 183 13.75 -8.26 2.00
N ILE A 184 13.98 -7.01 2.38
CA ILE A 184 13.37 -6.41 3.58
C ILE A 184 12.93 -4.97 3.31
N CYS A 185 11.91 -4.52 4.02
CA CYS A 185 11.51 -3.12 4.06
C CYS A 185 10.83 -2.81 5.41
N THR A 186 10.67 -1.52 5.72
CA THR A 186 9.86 -1.07 6.85
C THR A 186 8.63 -0.36 6.29
N PRO A 187 7.43 -0.96 6.34
CA PRO A 187 6.22 -0.36 5.79
C PRO A 187 5.96 1.04 6.39
N ILE A 188 5.47 1.96 5.57
CA ILE A 188 5.09 3.32 5.98
C ILE A 188 3.58 3.54 5.83
N GLU A 189 3.04 4.54 6.53
CA GLU A 189 1.65 4.93 6.38
C GLU A 189 1.46 5.76 5.10
N ILE A 190 0.45 5.40 4.30
CA ILE A 190 0.15 5.94 2.98
C ILE A 190 -1.26 6.55 2.99
N ARG A 191 -1.44 7.73 2.38
CA ARG A 191 -2.74 8.40 2.30
C ARG A 191 -3.66 7.69 1.30
N ALA A 192 -4.84 7.29 1.73
CA ALA A 192 -5.86 6.70 0.87
C ALA A 192 -6.30 7.61 -0.28
N GLU A 193 -6.22 8.92 -0.07
CA GLU A 193 -6.62 9.96 -1.02
C GLU A 193 -5.57 10.21 -2.11
N GLY A 194 -4.36 9.67 -1.97
CA GLY A 194 -3.22 9.97 -2.83
C GLY A 194 -3.14 9.06 -4.05
N TYR A 195 -3.07 9.66 -5.24
CA TYR A 195 -2.68 8.96 -6.47
C TYR A 195 -1.15 8.80 -6.59
N THR A 196 -0.36 9.52 -5.80
CA THR A 196 1.11 9.54 -5.95
C THR A 196 1.82 9.55 -4.61
N GLU A 197 1.61 8.47 -3.87
CA GLU A 197 2.18 8.29 -2.55
C GLU A 197 3.50 7.52 -2.62
N ALA A 198 4.50 7.99 -1.88
CA ALA A 198 5.74 7.26 -1.71
C ALA A 198 5.50 5.96 -0.92
N THR A 199 6.27 4.91 -1.23
CA THR A 199 6.32 3.67 -0.45
C THR A 199 7.63 3.55 0.32
N ALA A 200 7.74 2.52 1.16
CA ALA A 200 8.98 2.16 1.83
C ALA A 200 10.12 1.87 0.83
N GLU A 201 11.35 2.15 1.27
CA GLU A 201 12.56 1.67 0.62
C GLU A 201 12.65 0.14 0.76
N ILE A 202 13.04 -0.53 -0.33
CA ILE A 202 13.25 -1.98 -0.35
C ILE A 202 14.74 -2.24 -0.38
N LEU A 203 15.24 -3.01 0.58
CA LEU A 203 16.62 -3.45 0.64
C LEU A 203 16.73 -4.89 0.15
N LEU A 204 17.69 -5.13 -0.74
CA LEU A 204 18.03 -6.43 -1.29
C LEU A 204 19.44 -6.80 -0.80
N LEU A 205 19.52 -7.80 0.08
CA LEU A 205 20.76 -8.32 0.64
C LEU A 205 21.17 -9.55 -0.18
N VAL A 206 22.11 -9.36 -1.10
CA VAL A 206 22.63 -10.42 -1.98
C VAL A 206 23.89 -11.01 -1.38
N ARG A 207 23.85 -12.31 -1.06
CA ARG A 207 24.92 -13.02 -0.36
C ARG A 207 25.26 -14.36 -0.98
N GLY A 208 26.52 -14.76 -0.88
CA GLY A 208 26.98 -16.10 -1.23
C GLY A 208 28.02 -16.12 -2.33
N GLN A 209 28.17 -17.24 -3.03
CA GLN A 209 29.11 -17.36 -4.14
C GLN A 209 28.40 -17.07 -5.47
N ILE A 210 28.98 -16.21 -6.30
CA ILE A 210 28.44 -15.91 -7.62
C ILE A 210 28.65 -17.14 -8.53
N PRO A 211 27.58 -17.75 -9.09
CA PRO A 211 27.72 -18.94 -9.91
C PRO A 211 28.17 -18.61 -11.33
N GLY A 212 28.88 -19.54 -11.97
CA GLY A 212 29.26 -19.43 -13.37
C GLY A 212 30.71 -19.86 -13.69
N PRO A 213 31.11 -19.77 -14.97
CA PRO A 213 32.47 -20.02 -15.41
C PRO A 213 33.43 -19.00 -14.78
N GLN A 214 34.61 -19.44 -14.36
CA GLN A 214 35.58 -18.57 -13.66
C GLN A 214 35.89 -17.30 -14.46
N GLY A 215 35.78 -16.15 -13.81
CA GLY A 215 36.10 -14.84 -14.42
C GLY A 215 35.00 -14.23 -15.29
N ALA A 216 33.90 -14.94 -15.57
CA ALA A 216 32.76 -14.37 -16.29
C ALA A 216 32.06 -13.32 -15.42
N LEU A 217 31.68 -12.18 -15.99
CA LEU A 217 30.88 -11.18 -15.28
C LEU A 217 29.42 -11.61 -15.23
N VAL A 218 28.86 -11.65 -14.02
CA VAL A 218 27.48 -12.03 -13.78
C VAL A 218 26.67 -10.81 -13.41
N SER A 219 25.50 -10.69 -14.02
CA SER A 219 24.51 -9.67 -13.74
C SER A 219 23.17 -10.30 -13.43
N ALA A 220 22.31 -9.56 -12.72
CA ALA A 220 20.97 -9.96 -12.37
C ALA A 220 19.93 -9.02 -12.99
N ASP A 221 18.76 -9.56 -13.30
CA ASP A 221 17.58 -8.75 -13.60
C ASP A 221 16.71 -8.72 -12.33
N ILE A 222 16.32 -7.52 -11.92
CA ILE A 222 15.46 -7.29 -10.76
C ILE A 222 14.12 -6.78 -11.26
N VAL A 223 13.03 -7.43 -10.86
CA VAL A 223 11.67 -7.04 -11.24
C VAL A 223 10.87 -6.83 -9.97
N VAL A 224 10.18 -5.69 -9.88
CA VAL A 224 9.22 -5.38 -8.81
C VAL A 224 7.85 -5.20 -9.43
N GLU A 225 6.88 -5.99 -8.96
CA GLU A 225 5.48 -5.96 -9.34
C GLU A 225 4.64 -5.50 -8.14
N LEU A 226 3.86 -4.44 -8.31
CA LEU A 226 3.07 -3.82 -7.24
C LEU A 226 1.60 -4.24 -7.30
N SER A 227 0.93 -4.28 -6.15
CA SER A 227 -0.52 -4.53 -6.07
C SER A 227 -1.40 -3.39 -6.62
N THR A 228 -0.78 -2.28 -7.02
CA THR A 228 -1.41 -1.09 -7.59
C THR A 228 -0.51 -0.43 -8.63
N ASN A 229 -1.02 0.58 -9.35
CA ASN A 229 -0.29 1.29 -10.37
C ASN A 229 0.85 2.13 -9.79
N LEU A 230 1.97 2.12 -10.50
CA LEU A 230 3.04 3.10 -10.40
C LEU A 230 2.54 4.45 -10.87
N THR A 231 2.94 5.49 -10.15
CA THR A 231 2.66 6.88 -10.50
C THR A 231 3.92 7.72 -10.43
N ASN A 232 5.07 7.09 -10.56
CA ASN A 232 6.36 7.76 -10.70
C ASN A 232 6.42 8.72 -11.90
N ARG A 233 7.40 9.62 -11.86
CA ARG A 233 7.69 10.44 -13.04
C ARG A 233 8.26 9.57 -14.14
N LEU A 234 7.77 9.78 -15.36
CA LEU A 234 8.20 9.02 -16.53
C LEU A 234 9.02 9.92 -17.46
N THR A 235 10.22 9.48 -17.82
CA THR A 235 11.04 10.17 -18.83
C THR A 235 10.61 9.77 -20.25
N ALA A 236 11.13 10.48 -21.26
CA ALA A 236 10.90 10.13 -22.66
C ALA A 236 11.43 8.73 -23.05
N GLU A 237 12.41 8.21 -22.31
CA GLU A 237 13.04 6.91 -22.53
C GLU A 237 12.32 5.76 -21.81
N ARG A 238 11.12 6.00 -21.27
CA ARG A 238 10.34 5.06 -20.44
C ARG A 238 11.06 4.63 -19.14
N THR A 239 12.01 5.43 -18.68
CA THR A 239 12.61 5.28 -17.35
C THR A 239 11.80 6.05 -16.30
N LEU A 240 11.80 5.53 -15.08
CA LEU A 240 11.11 6.10 -13.94
C LEU A 240 12.12 6.79 -13.02
N ASP A 241 11.67 7.75 -12.23
CA ASP A 241 12.47 8.34 -11.13
C ASP A 241 12.62 7.41 -9.91
N ILE A 242 12.56 6.10 -10.14
CA ILE A 242 12.87 5.04 -9.19
C ILE A 242 14.32 4.64 -9.43
N VAL A 243 15.10 4.49 -8.37
CA VAL A 243 16.53 4.14 -8.48
C VAL A 243 16.86 2.90 -7.67
N LEU A 244 17.70 2.04 -8.24
CA LEU A 244 18.40 0.97 -7.55
C LEU A 244 19.81 1.45 -7.25
N ARG A 245 20.16 1.58 -5.97
CA ARG A 245 21.49 2.01 -5.54
C ARG A 245 22.30 0.86 -4.99
N SER A 246 23.52 0.68 -5.49
CA SER A 246 24.50 -0.26 -4.93
C SER A 246 25.13 0.32 -3.67
N GLY A 247 25.09 -0.42 -2.57
CA GLY A 247 25.75 -0.05 -1.32
C GLY A 247 27.28 -0.15 -1.40
N ARG A 248 27.82 -0.95 -2.33
CA ARG A 248 29.26 -1.16 -2.52
C ARG A 248 29.90 -0.08 -3.38
N SER A 249 29.32 0.19 -4.55
CA SER A 249 29.87 1.15 -5.52
C SER A 249 29.33 2.57 -5.32
N GLY A 250 28.14 2.71 -4.74
CA GLY A 250 27.40 3.96 -4.70
C GLY A 250 26.64 4.26 -6.00
N ASP A 251 26.86 3.48 -7.06
CA ASP A 251 26.21 3.63 -8.36
C ASP A 251 24.69 3.50 -8.24
N SER A 252 23.98 4.24 -9.09
CA SER A 252 22.51 4.21 -9.17
C SER A 252 22.06 3.87 -10.58
N LEU A 253 21.13 2.93 -10.69
CA LEU A 253 20.50 2.52 -11.94
C LEU A 253 19.03 2.97 -11.94
N PRO A 254 18.57 3.68 -12.98
CA PRO A 254 17.15 4.05 -13.08
C PRO A 254 16.29 2.82 -13.37
N GLY A 255 15.07 2.82 -12.84
CA GLY A 255 14.08 1.78 -13.11
C GLY A 255 13.43 1.97 -14.48
N GLU A 256 13.22 0.88 -15.20
CA GLU A 256 12.51 0.87 -16.46
C GLU A 256 11.05 0.45 -16.24
N LEU A 257 10.10 1.16 -16.87
CA LEU A 257 8.70 0.77 -16.81
C LEU A 257 8.47 -0.54 -17.57
N GLY A 258 8.08 -1.59 -16.83
CA GLY A 258 7.78 -2.90 -17.37
C GLY A 258 6.51 -2.94 -18.21
N THR A 259 6.34 -4.01 -18.98
CA THR A 259 5.12 -4.28 -19.76
C THR A 259 4.16 -5.13 -18.94
N SER A 260 2.93 -4.64 -18.75
CA SER A 260 1.83 -5.42 -18.18
C SER A 260 1.01 -6.09 -19.27
N SER A 261 0.56 -7.32 -19.04
CA SER A 261 -0.43 -8.00 -19.88
C SER A 261 -1.85 -7.43 -19.71
N LYS A 262 -2.10 -6.69 -18.63
CA LYS A 262 -3.38 -6.05 -18.34
C LYS A 262 -3.37 -4.61 -18.86
N ILE A 263 -4.26 -4.34 -19.81
CA ILE A 263 -4.43 -3.00 -20.39
C ILE A 263 -4.74 -1.99 -19.27
N GLY A 264 -4.03 -0.87 -19.26
CA GLY A 264 -4.24 0.21 -18.30
C GLY A 264 -3.61 -0.01 -16.91
N GLN A 265 -2.85 -1.09 -16.71
CA GLN A 265 -2.09 -1.31 -15.47
C GLN A 265 -0.60 -1.13 -15.74
N ASN A 266 0.01 -0.20 -15.01
CA ASN A 266 1.45 0.07 -15.04
C ASN A 266 1.99 -0.16 -13.65
N HIS A 267 2.24 -1.41 -13.29
CA HIS A 267 2.56 -1.81 -11.91
C HIS A 267 3.91 -2.53 -11.79
N ILE A 268 4.70 -2.56 -12.88
CA ILE A 268 5.96 -3.30 -12.95
C ILE A 268 7.10 -2.31 -13.21
N VAL A 269 8.15 -2.39 -12.39
CA VAL A 269 9.45 -1.74 -12.65
C VAL A 269 10.54 -2.80 -12.77
N ARG A 270 11.48 -2.59 -13.70
CA ARG A 270 12.59 -3.50 -14.00
C ARG A 270 13.93 -2.79 -13.86
N PHE A 271 14.92 -3.50 -13.35
CA PHE A 271 16.33 -3.11 -13.39
C PHE A 271 17.10 -4.22 -14.09
N PRO A 272 17.32 -4.11 -15.41
CA PRO A 272 18.06 -5.13 -16.16
C PRO A 272 19.57 -5.01 -15.89
N ALA A 273 20.26 -6.14 -16.00
CA ALA A 273 21.73 -6.22 -16.02
C ALA A 273 22.44 -5.54 -14.82
N VAL A 274 21.87 -5.68 -13.62
CA VAL A 274 22.48 -5.23 -12.36
C VAL A 274 23.73 -6.05 -12.09
N LYS A 275 24.89 -5.40 -12.07
CA LYS A 275 26.19 -6.08 -11.93
C LYS A 275 26.33 -6.69 -10.53
N LEU A 276 26.59 -8.00 -10.46
CA LEU A 276 26.90 -8.68 -9.20
C LEU A 276 28.42 -8.82 -8.99
N GLY A 277 29.16 -9.10 -10.07
CA GLY A 277 30.61 -9.25 -10.06
C GLY A 277 31.10 -10.48 -10.83
N PRO A 278 32.40 -10.81 -10.72
CA PRO A 278 32.98 -11.99 -11.36
C PRO A 278 32.44 -13.30 -10.76
N ALA A 279 32.18 -14.30 -11.59
CA ALA A 279 31.79 -15.62 -11.14
C ALA A 279 32.89 -16.29 -10.29
N ARG A 280 32.43 -17.14 -9.37
CA ARG A 280 33.18 -17.86 -8.33
C ARG A 280 33.74 -16.99 -7.19
N THR A 281 33.48 -15.69 -7.18
CA THR A 281 33.80 -14.82 -6.03
C THR A 281 32.65 -14.79 -5.03
N LEU A 282 32.95 -14.41 -3.79
CA LEU A 282 31.93 -14.13 -2.78
C LEU A 282 31.32 -12.74 -3.01
N ILE A 283 30.02 -12.64 -2.79
CA ILE A 283 29.27 -11.38 -2.74
C ILE A 283 28.62 -11.26 -1.37
N ASP A 284 28.75 -10.08 -0.78
CA ASP A 284 27.91 -9.56 0.31
C ASP A 284 27.64 -8.10 -0.05
N GLU A 285 26.46 -7.83 -0.59
CA GLU A 285 26.09 -6.51 -1.09
C GLU A 285 24.65 -6.18 -0.75
N VAL A 286 24.41 -4.92 -0.40
CA VAL A 286 23.08 -4.36 -0.20
C VAL A 286 22.76 -3.48 -1.39
N PHE A 287 21.65 -3.77 -2.08
CA PHE A 287 21.05 -2.85 -3.02
C PHE A 287 19.80 -2.21 -2.40
N ALA A 288 19.56 -0.94 -2.69
CA ALA A 288 18.40 -0.20 -2.20
C ALA A 288 17.55 0.29 -3.37
N ILE A 289 16.29 -0.16 -3.46
CA ILE A 289 15.30 0.38 -4.39
C ILE A 289 14.58 1.53 -3.69
N ARG A 290 14.64 2.72 -4.29
CA ARG A 290 14.15 3.97 -3.71
C ARG A 290 13.25 4.73 -4.67
N GLY A 291 12.36 5.53 -4.10
CA GLY A 291 11.55 6.48 -4.85
C GLY A 291 10.29 5.89 -5.47
N ILE A 292 9.90 4.66 -5.14
CA ILE A 292 8.65 4.07 -5.64
C ILE A 292 7.45 4.92 -5.19
N ARG A 293 6.55 5.21 -6.14
CA ARG A 293 5.30 5.92 -5.91
C ARG A 293 4.12 5.19 -6.52
N VAL A 294 3.01 5.18 -5.79
CA VAL A 294 1.85 4.36 -6.09
C VAL A 294 0.53 5.11 -6.02
N ASP A 295 -0.46 4.62 -6.77
CA ASP A 295 -1.87 4.97 -6.64
C ASP A 295 -2.47 4.22 -5.45
N ALA A 296 -2.59 4.90 -4.30
CA ALA A 296 -3.18 4.30 -3.10
C ALA A 296 -4.71 4.21 -3.18
N GLU A 297 -5.35 5.10 -3.93
CA GLU A 297 -6.80 5.15 -4.07
C GLU A 297 -7.33 3.90 -4.79
N PHE A 298 -6.58 3.35 -5.76
CA PHE A 298 -6.96 2.13 -6.48
C PHE A 298 -7.26 0.92 -5.58
N LEU A 299 -6.74 0.94 -4.34
CA LEU A 299 -7.01 -0.09 -3.34
C LEU A 299 -8.37 0.10 -2.62
N GLY A 300 -9.10 1.18 -2.92
CA GLY A 300 -10.50 1.39 -2.56
C GLY A 300 -10.73 1.84 -1.11
N VAL A 301 -9.69 2.27 -0.39
CA VAL A 301 -9.79 2.65 1.03
C VAL A 301 -10.68 3.88 1.24
N THR A 302 -10.72 4.82 0.30
CA THR A 302 -11.62 5.99 0.34
C THR A 302 -13.10 5.63 0.27
N SER A 303 -13.44 4.47 -0.31
CA SER A 303 -14.83 4.02 -0.49
C SER A 303 -15.30 3.02 0.58
N THR A 304 -14.37 2.29 1.20
CA THR A 304 -14.68 1.20 2.16
C THR A 304 -14.17 1.46 3.58
N PHE A 305 -13.22 2.40 3.74
CA PHE A 305 -12.44 2.64 4.95
C PHE A 305 -11.76 1.39 5.55
N ALA A 306 -11.69 0.29 4.79
CA ALA A 306 -10.95 -0.90 5.16
C ALA A 306 -9.46 -0.66 4.84
N LYS A 307 -8.59 -0.79 5.85
CA LYS A 307 -7.14 -0.70 5.64
C LYS A 307 -6.68 -1.73 4.61
N GLN A 308 -5.78 -1.33 3.72
CA GLN A 308 -5.17 -2.18 2.70
C GLN A 308 -3.65 -2.01 2.73
N ALA A 309 -2.90 -3.04 2.38
CA ALA A 309 -1.46 -2.95 2.16
C ALA A 309 -1.13 -2.72 0.68
N VAL A 310 -0.08 -1.95 0.43
CA VAL A 310 0.61 -1.94 -0.85
C VAL A 310 1.62 -3.07 -0.81
N LEU A 311 1.41 -4.08 -1.66
CA LEU A 311 2.29 -5.24 -1.76
C LEU A 311 3.24 -5.05 -2.93
N ALA A 312 4.51 -5.39 -2.73
CA ALA A 312 5.52 -5.47 -3.78
C ALA A 312 6.01 -6.92 -3.88
N GLY A 313 5.71 -7.58 -4.99
CA GLY A 313 6.33 -8.82 -5.38
C GLY A 313 7.65 -8.55 -6.08
N ILE A 314 8.76 -9.03 -5.52
CA ILE A 314 10.10 -8.84 -6.07
C ILE A 314 10.64 -10.18 -6.54
N THR A 315 11.23 -10.20 -7.73
CA THR A 315 11.95 -11.34 -8.28
C THR A 315 13.34 -10.90 -8.71
N VAL A 316 14.36 -11.66 -8.31
CA VAL A 316 15.75 -11.46 -8.69
C VAL A 316 16.26 -12.72 -9.38
N SER A 317 16.58 -12.60 -10.66
CA SER A 317 17.05 -13.70 -11.50
C SER A 317 18.32 -13.32 -12.23
N ARG A 318 18.98 -14.30 -12.83
CA ARG A 318 20.13 -14.05 -13.71
C ARG A 318 19.71 -13.17 -14.89
N SER A 319 20.58 -12.24 -15.29
CA SER A 319 20.30 -11.40 -16.44
C SER A 319 20.26 -12.20 -17.74
N GLY A 320 19.25 -11.93 -18.58
CA GLY A 320 19.00 -12.68 -19.81
C GLY A 320 18.50 -14.12 -19.55
N ALA A 321 17.93 -14.36 -18.37
CA ALA A 321 17.26 -15.61 -18.06
C ALA A 321 16.09 -15.85 -19.02
N SER A 322 16.03 -17.05 -19.61
CA SER A 322 14.88 -17.48 -20.41
C SER A 322 13.63 -17.59 -19.54
N PRO A 323 12.41 -17.44 -20.09
CA PRO A 323 11.18 -17.67 -19.34
C PRO A 323 11.20 -19.06 -18.69
N GLY A 324 11.21 -19.10 -17.35
CA GLY A 324 11.25 -20.34 -16.59
C GLY A 324 12.62 -20.73 -16.00
N GLU A 325 13.67 -19.95 -16.27
CA GLU A 325 14.92 -20.05 -15.49
C GLU A 325 14.68 -19.63 -14.03
N PRO A 326 15.40 -20.25 -13.09
CA PRO A 326 15.15 -20.06 -11.67
C PRO A 326 15.61 -18.69 -11.17
N ALA A 327 14.82 -18.10 -10.28
CA ALA A 327 15.24 -16.93 -9.52
C ALA A 327 16.06 -17.36 -8.30
N PHE A 328 16.99 -16.51 -7.86
CA PHE A 328 17.74 -16.72 -6.61
C PHE A 328 17.26 -15.82 -5.47
N GLY A 329 16.17 -15.08 -5.71
CA GLY A 329 15.39 -14.44 -4.68
C GLY A 329 13.99 -14.11 -5.17
N ARG A 330 12.98 -14.47 -4.37
CA ARG A 330 11.62 -13.97 -4.49
C ARG A 330 11.08 -13.59 -3.13
N ALA A 331 10.33 -12.50 -3.07
CA ALA A 331 9.62 -12.11 -1.86
C ALA A 331 8.40 -11.27 -2.20
N VAL A 332 7.39 -11.32 -1.33
CA VAL A 332 6.31 -10.34 -1.31
C VAL A 332 6.46 -9.51 -0.05
N LEU A 333 6.57 -8.20 -0.20
CA LEU A 333 6.76 -7.26 0.91
C LEU A 333 5.58 -6.31 1.01
N ASN A 334 5.13 -6.03 2.24
CA ASN A 334 4.27 -4.88 2.52
C ASN A 334 5.13 -3.61 2.51
N VAL A 335 5.00 -2.79 1.47
CA VAL A 335 5.77 -1.54 1.33
C VAL A 335 5.02 -0.32 1.84
N GLY A 336 3.79 -0.48 2.30
CA GLY A 336 3.06 0.56 3.01
C GLY A 336 1.61 0.21 3.33
N SER A 337 1.10 0.80 4.41
CA SER A 337 -0.26 0.62 4.91
C SER A 337 -1.11 1.82 4.51
N VAL A 338 -2.15 1.59 3.72
CA VAL A 338 -3.05 2.65 3.26
C VAL A 338 -4.11 2.94 4.31
N ASN A 339 -4.13 4.20 4.75
CA ASN A 339 -5.01 4.72 5.78
C ASN A 339 -5.63 6.04 5.33
N ARG A 340 -6.77 6.41 5.93
CA ARG A 340 -7.37 7.74 5.70
C ARG A 340 -6.39 8.83 6.13
N GLY A 341 -6.03 9.72 5.20
CA GLY A 341 -5.05 10.77 5.44
C GLY A 341 -5.66 12.03 6.04
N LEU A 342 -6.92 12.34 5.71
CA LEU A 342 -7.58 13.59 6.10
C LEU A 342 -8.97 13.39 6.71
N THR A 343 -9.22 14.11 7.78
CA THR A 343 -10.56 14.41 8.29
C THR A 343 -10.73 15.93 8.40
N PHE A 344 -11.95 16.41 8.19
CA PHE A 344 -12.25 17.83 8.04
C PHE A 344 -13.45 18.22 8.89
N ARG A 345 -13.40 19.41 9.50
CA ARG A 345 -14.47 20.00 10.32
C ARG A 345 -14.52 21.51 10.13
N ILE A 346 -15.70 22.08 10.37
CA ILE A 346 -15.93 23.53 10.38
C ILE A 346 -16.60 23.90 11.70
N GLU A 347 -16.18 25.01 12.28
CA GLU A 347 -16.77 25.59 13.48
C GLU A 347 -17.10 27.06 13.21
N GLN A 348 -18.25 27.53 13.71
CA GLN A 348 -18.62 28.95 13.66
C GLN A 348 -17.95 29.70 14.82
N GLU A 349 -17.36 30.85 14.55
CA GLU A 349 -16.65 31.65 15.54
C GLU A 349 -17.53 32.78 16.06
N GLU A 350 -18.03 32.66 17.29
CA GLU A 350 -18.86 33.70 17.91
C GLU A 350 -18.04 34.92 18.40
N GLN A 351 -16.75 34.75 18.67
CA GLN A 351 -15.88 35.75 19.30
C GLN A 351 -14.77 36.29 18.38
N ALA A 352 -14.65 35.79 17.15
CA ALA A 352 -13.60 36.21 16.23
C ALA A 352 -13.92 37.57 15.59
N ILE A 353 -13.23 38.63 16.05
CA ILE A 353 -13.32 39.97 15.46
C ILE A 353 -12.32 40.07 14.31
N CYS A 354 -12.77 39.91 13.07
CA CYS A 354 -11.98 40.25 11.89
C CYS A 354 -12.10 41.75 11.57
N SER A 355 -11.07 42.33 10.95
CA SER A 355 -11.01 43.76 10.58
C SER A 355 -11.46 44.04 9.14
N ILE A 356 -12.25 43.13 8.55
CA ILE A 356 -12.73 43.25 7.17
C ILE A 356 -13.57 44.52 7.03
N GLN A 357 -13.21 45.37 6.05
CA GLN A 357 -13.98 46.59 5.75
C GLN A 357 -15.35 46.23 5.17
N ARG A 358 -16.39 46.72 5.83
CA ARG A 358 -17.80 46.54 5.45
C ARG A 358 -18.30 47.77 4.71
N SER A 359 -19.06 47.54 3.65
CA SER A 359 -19.94 48.55 3.06
C SER A 359 -21.23 48.65 3.88
N GLU A 360 -21.95 49.76 3.74
CA GLU A 360 -23.24 49.96 4.40
C GLU A 360 -24.22 48.89 3.92
N GLY A 361 -24.78 48.11 4.85
CA GLY A 361 -25.68 47.00 4.53
C GLY A 361 -24.98 45.66 4.22
N GLU A 362 -23.81 45.37 4.78
CA GLU A 362 -23.19 44.03 4.75
C GLU A 362 -23.13 43.37 6.14
N GLU A 363 -23.27 42.05 6.17
CA GLU A 363 -23.13 41.18 7.34
C GLU A 363 -21.91 40.26 7.17
N ILE A 364 -21.25 39.91 8.28
CA ILE A 364 -20.07 39.04 8.26
C ILE A 364 -20.32 37.84 9.15
N TYR A 365 -20.11 36.66 8.57
CA TYR A 365 -20.12 35.38 9.25
C TYR A 365 -18.70 34.84 9.29
N VAL A 366 -18.23 34.42 10.46
CA VAL A 366 -16.84 34.02 10.69
C VAL A 366 -16.79 32.57 11.14
N PHE A 367 -15.87 31.81 10.55
CA PHE A 367 -15.74 30.37 10.75
C PHE A 367 -14.27 29.97 10.84
N SER A 368 -14.01 28.81 11.42
CA SER A 368 -12.73 28.14 11.32
C SER A 368 -12.87 26.76 10.68
N ALA A 369 -11.91 26.43 9.82
CA ALA A 369 -11.78 25.17 9.13
C ALA A 369 -10.64 24.37 9.76
N GLU A 370 -10.92 23.17 10.26
CA GLU A 370 -9.93 22.29 10.87
C GLU A 370 -9.62 21.08 9.98
N PHE A 371 -8.35 20.95 9.60
CA PHE A 371 -7.81 19.83 8.86
C PHE A 371 -7.04 18.91 9.82
N HIS A 372 -7.60 17.75 10.09
CA HIS A 372 -7.06 16.76 11.02
C HIS A 372 -6.33 15.67 10.25
N ARG A 373 -5.03 15.47 10.55
CA ARG A 373 -4.23 14.42 9.93
C ARG A 373 -4.60 13.05 10.51
N GLY A 374 -4.80 12.05 9.64
CA GLY A 374 -5.10 10.68 10.09
C GLY A 374 -3.91 9.96 10.73
N PHE A 375 -2.69 10.36 10.35
CA PHE A 375 -1.43 9.85 10.89
C PHE A 375 -0.33 10.92 10.78
N SER A 376 0.80 10.72 11.47
CA SER A 376 1.83 11.75 11.68
C SER A 376 2.40 12.34 10.39
N THR A 377 2.57 11.51 9.36
CA THR A 377 3.16 11.88 8.07
C THR A 377 2.14 12.22 6.99
N ALA A 378 0.85 12.37 7.30
CA ALA A 378 -0.15 12.68 6.27
C ALA A 378 -0.01 14.12 5.71
N PHE A 379 0.50 15.05 6.52
CA PHE A 379 0.78 16.44 6.12
C PHE A 379 2.30 16.60 5.99
N LYS A 380 2.77 16.80 4.77
CA LYS A 380 4.20 16.78 4.43
C LYS A 380 4.62 18.10 3.81
N THR A 381 5.79 18.59 4.18
CA THR A 381 6.48 19.65 3.44
C THR A 381 6.93 19.18 2.06
N SER A 382 7.30 20.10 1.17
CA SER A 382 7.85 19.75 -0.15
C SER A 382 9.08 18.83 -0.04
N ALA A 383 9.94 19.02 0.97
CA ALA A 383 11.09 18.15 1.23
C ALA A 383 10.68 16.74 1.66
N GLU A 384 9.67 16.61 2.53
CA GLU A 384 9.13 15.32 2.96
C GLU A 384 8.36 14.62 1.85
N GLU A 385 7.62 15.36 1.01
CA GLU A 385 7.01 14.82 -0.20
C GLU A 385 8.07 14.31 -1.15
N ALA A 386 9.16 15.06 -1.37
CA ALA A 386 10.25 14.66 -2.26
C ALA A 386 10.89 13.34 -1.80
N GLY A 387 11.21 13.22 -0.51
CA GLY A 387 11.87 12.05 0.05
C GLY A 387 13.18 11.74 -0.69
N ASN A 388 13.25 10.57 -1.33
CA ASN A 388 14.38 10.16 -2.18
C ASN A 388 14.20 10.52 -3.67
N SER A 389 13.14 11.26 -4.02
CA SER A 389 12.74 11.63 -5.38
C SER A 389 12.51 13.16 -5.47
N ARG A 390 11.76 13.63 -6.47
CA ARG A 390 11.39 15.05 -6.62
C ARG A 390 9.89 15.26 -6.42
N ALA A 391 9.52 16.16 -5.51
CA ALA A 391 8.19 16.77 -5.43
C ALA A 391 8.19 18.16 -6.08
N ASP A 392 7.02 18.62 -6.54
CA ASP A 392 6.85 20.00 -7.02
C ASP A 392 6.45 20.94 -5.88
N HIS A 393 5.70 20.43 -4.91
CA HIS A 393 5.22 21.17 -3.75
C HIS A 393 4.97 20.20 -2.57
N GLY A 394 4.78 20.78 -1.39
CA GLY A 394 4.29 20.06 -0.21
C GLY A 394 2.83 19.65 -0.33
N THR A 395 2.31 19.07 0.73
CA THR A 395 0.87 18.83 0.88
C THR A 395 0.14 20.17 0.90
N ALA A 396 -0.78 20.38 -0.04
CA ALA A 396 -1.69 21.51 -0.01
C ALA A 396 -3.03 21.09 0.61
N LEU A 397 -3.49 21.84 1.61
CA LEU A 397 -4.80 21.71 2.22
C LEU A 397 -5.74 22.70 1.56
N ALA A 398 -6.80 22.23 0.94
CA ALA A 398 -7.69 23.05 0.14
C ALA A 398 -9.10 23.12 0.74
N LEU A 399 -9.67 24.31 0.69
CA LEU A 399 -11.01 24.65 1.12
C LEU A 399 -11.80 25.10 -0.11
N CYS A 400 -12.73 24.27 -0.55
CA CYS A 400 -13.58 24.52 -1.71
C CYS A 400 -14.93 25.05 -1.24
N PHE A 401 -15.35 26.19 -1.77
CA PHE A 401 -16.64 26.80 -1.54
C PHE A 401 -17.57 26.45 -2.71
N SER A 402 -18.85 26.22 -2.43
CA SER A 402 -19.86 25.97 -3.46
C SER A 402 -21.25 26.38 -2.94
N GLY A 403 -22.24 26.43 -3.84
CA GLY A 403 -23.60 26.85 -3.51
C GLY A 403 -23.91 28.26 -4.01
N ASP A 404 -24.76 28.98 -3.28
CA ASP A 404 -25.15 30.35 -3.61
C ASP A 404 -24.08 31.36 -3.17
N LEU A 405 -23.06 31.55 -4.02
CA LEU A 405 -21.89 32.40 -3.73
C LEU A 405 -21.87 33.73 -4.50
N ASP A 406 -22.80 33.97 -5.43
CA ASP A 406 -22.84 35.17 -6.29
C ASP A 406 -22.88 36.50 -5.51
N ARG A 407 -23.28 36.44 -4.23
CA ARG A 407 -23.40 37.59 -3.32
C ARG A 407 -22.49 37.50 -2.10
N CYS A 408 -21.54 36.58 -2.11
CA CYS A 408 -20.64 36.30 -1.02
C CYS A 408 -19.22 36.77 -1.38
N ARG A 409 -18.63 37.64 -0.56
CA ARG A 409 -17.18 37.88 -0.61
C ARG A 409 -16.51 36.99 0.42
N ILE A 410 -15.59 36.15 -0.05
CA ILE A 410 -14.90 35.17 0.79
C ILE A 410 -13.54 35.73 1.17
N PHE A 411 -13.21 35.65 2.45
CA PHE A 411 -11.89 35.99 2.98
C PHE A 411 -11.33 34.82 3.77
N VAL A 412 -10.03 34.56 3.64
CA VAL A 412 -9.34 33.47 4.35
C VAL A 412 -8.04 33.95 4.97
N THR A 413 -7.65 33.33 6.06
CA THR A 413 -6.37 33.58 6.73
C THR A 413 -5.19 33.19 5.84
N SER A 414 -4.12 33.97 5.87
CA SER A 414 -2.92 33.74 5.04
C SER A 414 -2.02 32.60 5.53
N THR A 415 -2.20 32.16 6.78
CA THR A 415 -1.45 31.06 7.40
C THR A 415 -2.35 30.26 8.33
N ASP A 416 -1.87 29.17 8.92
CA ASP A 416 -2.60 28.49 9.98
C ASP A 416 -2.73 29.36 11.25
N LEU A 417 -3.86 29.23 11.94
CA LEU A 417 -4.13 29.85 13.25
C LEU A 417 -3.28 29.16 14.33
N SER A 418 -2.67 29.94 15.23
CA SER A 418 -1.93 29.37 16.36
C SER A 418 -2.88 28.89 17.45
N SER A 419 -2.79 27.62 17.84
CA SER A 419 -3.58 27.05 18.94
C SER A 419 -2.94 27.21 20.33
N GLU A 420 -1.72 27.75 20.43
CA GLU A 420 -0.84 27.45 21.59
C GLU A 420 -0.22 28.63 22.34
N VAL A 421 -0.39 29.89 21.90
CA VAL A 421 0.24 31.01 22.62
C VAL A 421 -0.79 32.05 23.05
N PRO A 422 -0.90 32.32 24.37
CA PRO A 422 -1.65 33.46 24.85
C PRO A 422 -1.13 34.74 24.20
N PRO A 423 -2.01 35.66 23.78
CA PRO A 423 -1.63 36.92 23.11
C PRO A 423 -0.67 37.81 23.93
N SER A 424 -0.39 37.47 25.20
CA SER A 424 0.56 38.16 26.07
C SER A 424 2.04 37.95 25.71
N LEU A 425 2.38 36.95 24.91
CA LEU A 425 3.75 36.71 24.42
C LEU A 425 3.81 37.10 22.94
N ASN A 426 4.39 38.27 22.65
CA ASN A 426 4.69 38.79 21.30
C ASN A 426 5.76 37.93 20.57
N VAL A 427 5.55 36.62 20.49
CA VAL A 427 6.39 35.69 19.75
C VAL A 427 5.78 35.55 18.36
N LYS A 428 6.49 36.05 17.34
CA LYS A 428 6.12 35.81 15.94
C LYS A 428 6.11 34.30 15.69
N HIS A 429 4.93 33.72 15.56
CA HIS A 429 4.78 32.32 15.17
C HIS A 429 5.26 32.13 13.73
N SER A 430 6.21 31.21 13.55
CA SER A 430 6.54 30.73 12.21
C SER A 430 5.41 29.80 11.76
N PRO A 431 4.70 30.13 10.66
CA PRO A 431 3.56 29.36 10.22
C PRO A 431 3.96 27.94 9.83
N ARG A 432 3.03 27.00 9.99
CA ARG A 432 3.17 25.61 9.51
C ARG A 432 2.66 25.46 8.10
N ALA A 433 1.64 26.23 7.75
CA ALA A 433 1.05 26.25 6.44
C ALA A 433 0.83 27.69 5.97
N THR A 434 1.04 27.95 4.69
CA THR A 434 0.93 29.29 4.09
C THR A 434 0.03 29.23 2.86
N LEU A 435 -0.82 30.24 2.70
CA LEU A 435 -1.71 30.36 1.56
C LEU A 435 -0.88 30.43 0.28
N ILE A 436 -1.34 29.75 -0.76
CA ILE A 436 -0.70 29.70 -2.08
C ILE A 436 -1.69 30.10 -3.16
N ALA A 437 -1.20 30.69 -4.25
CA ALA A 437 -2.00 30.88 -5.44
C ALA A 437 -2.16 29.52 -6.16
N THR A 438 -3.37 29.21 -6.62
CA THR A 438 -3.67 27.93 -7.29
C THR A 438 -4.42 28.10 -8.60
N HIS A 439 -4.31 27.10 -9.47
CA HIS A 439 -5.27 26.87 -10.55
C HIS A 439 -6.60 26.36 -9.98
N PRO A 440 -7.69 26.31 -10.78
CA PRO A 440 -8.99 25.80 -10.32
C PRO A 440 -8.97 24.34 -9.82
N ASP A 441 -7.97 23.55 -10.23
CA ASP A 441 -7.75 22.19 -9.75
C ASP A 441 -6.93 22.12 -8.44
N GLY A 442 -6.60 23.28 -7.85
CA GLY A 442 -5.78 23.39 -6.65
C GLY A 442 -4.27 23.24 -6.90
N CYS A 443 -3.82 23.16 -8.16
CA CYS A 443 -2.40 23.09 -8.47
C CYS A 443 -1.68 24.40 -8.12
N PRO A 444 -0.61 24.39 -7.30
CA PRO A 444 0.11 25.61 -6.91
C PRO A 444 0.77 26.33 -8.09
N ILE A 445 0.63 27.66 -8.16
CA ILE A 445 1.20 28.52 -9.23
C ILE A 445 2.31 29.45 -8.68
N GLY A 446 2.36 29.72 -7.37
CA GLY A 446 3.42 30.52 -6.77
C GLY A 446 2.98 31.37 -5.58
N VAL A 447 3.58 32.57 -5.47
CA VAL A 447 3.51 33.46 -4.31
C VAL A 447 2.04 33.84 -3.99
N PRO A 448 1.66 33.88 -2.70
CA PRO A 448 0.32 34.27 -2.28
C PRO A 448 -0.13 35.63 -2.83
N PRO A 449 -1.45 35.85 -2.97
CA PRO A 449 -2.00 37.16 -3.28
C PRO A 449 -1.57 38.21 -2.24
N VAL A 450 -1.40 39.46 -2.67
CA VAL A 450 -1.01 40.57 -1.79
C VAL A 450 -2.14 40.84 -0.77
N PRO A 451 -1.87 40.87 0.54
CA PRO A 451 -2.92 41.05 1.55
C PRO A 451 -3.60 42.42 1.44
N GLY A 452 -4.95 42.40 1.44
CA GLY A 452 -5.83 43.56 1.23
C GLY A 452 -6.19 44.35 2.50
N GLY A 453 -5.29 44.42 3.48
CA GLY A 453 -5.47 45.16 4.73
C GLY A 453 -6.40 44.53 5.78
N ALA A 454 -7.20 43.51 5.42
CA ALA A 454 -8.02 42.76 6.37
C ALA A 454 -7.17 41.83 7.26
N THR A 455 -7.58 41.68 8.52
CA THR A 455 -6.89 40.84 9.51
C THR A 455 -7.88 40.00 10.33
N TRP A 456 -7.40 38.84 10.79
CA TRP A 456 -8.02 38.04 11.84
C TRP A 456 -7.76 38.68 13.22
N SER A 457 -8.38 38.13 14.27
CA SER A 457 -8.40 38.68 15.64
C SER A 457 -7.02 38.85 16.30
N ASP A 458 -6.00 38.17 15.80
CA ASP A 458 -4.59 38.23 16.23
C ASP A 458 -3.71 39.12 15.33
N GLY A 459 -4.31 39.86 14.40
CA GLY A 459 -3.60 40.67 13.41
C GLY A 459 -3.08 39.88 12.21
N GLN A 460 -3.40 38.59 12.11
CA GLN A 460 -2.99 37.76 10.98
C GLN A 460 -3.69 38.22 9.69
N PRO A 461 -2.98 38.40 8.56
CA PRO A 461 -3.60 38.89 7.33
C PRO A 461 -4.66 37.92 6.79
N MET A 462 -5.78 38.49 6.35
CA MET A 462 -6.81 37.81 5.57
C MET A 462 -6.76 38.27 4.11
N ILE A 463 -7.02 37.33 3.20
CA ILE A 463 -6.91 37.49 1.76
C ILE A 463 -8.25 37.13 1.14
N SER A 464 -8.71 37.93 0.17
CA SER A 464 -9.95 37.64 -0.55
C SER A 464 -9.75 36.48 -1.54
N VAL A 465 -10.74 35.60 -1.64
CA VAL A 465 -10.72 34.43 -2.51
C VAL A 465 -11.66 34.67 -3.69
N GLU A 466 -11.12 34.72 -4.90
CA GLU A 466 -11.90 35.02 -6.12
C GLU A 466 -12.43 33.77 -6.83
N ASN A 467 -11.74 32.63 -6.71
CA ASN A 467 -12.05 31.40 -7.46
C ASN A 467 -12.72 30.32 -6.60
N GLU A 468 -13.40 30.71 -5.52
CA GLU A 468 -14.12 29.79 -4.62
C GLU A 468 -13.23 28.65 -4.05
N LEU A 469 -11.91 28.84 -4.10
CA LEU A 469 -10.91 27.85 -3.70
C LEU A 469 -9.76 28.58 -2.99
N ALA A 470 -9.52 28.18 -1.76
CA ALA A 470 -8.32 28.55 -1.02
C ALA A 470 -7.47 27.32 -0.75
N ALA A 471 -6.14 27.43 -0.85
CA ALA A 471 -5.25 26.34 -0.53
C ALA A 471 -4.03 26.83 0.25
N TRP A 472 -3.60 26.04 1.23
CA TRP A 472 -2.41 26.29 2.03
C TRP A 472 -1.41 25.15 1.89
N GLU A 473 -0.19 25.47 1.48
CA GLU A 473 0.91 24.51 1.43
C GLU A 473 1.54 24.36 2.81
N VAL A 474 1.78 23.11 3.24
CA VAL A 474 2.57 22.80 4.43
C VAL A 474 4.04 23.14 4.17
N VAL A 475 4.56 24.14 4.88
CA VAL A 475 5.93 24.66 4.70
C VAL A 475 6.87 24.30 5.85
N ARG A 476 6.32 23.80 6.97
CA ARG A 476 7.09 23.35 8.13
C ARG A 476 6.62 21.97 8.60
N PRO A 477 7.54 21.08 9.01
CA PRO A 477 7.16 19.79 9.58
C PRO A 477 6.27 19.97 10.81
N ILE A 478 5.23 19.12 10.90
CA ILE A 478 4.26 19.17 11.99
C ILE A 478 4.65 18.08 13.02
N SER A 479 5.17 18.52 14.17
CA SER A 479 5.52 17.67 15.32
C SER A 479 4.31 16.91 15.88
N HIS A 480 4.51 16.01 16.85
CA HIS A 480 3.48 15.11 17.39
C HIS A 480 2.17 15.78 17.83
N ASP A 481 2.19 17.07 18.17
CA ASP A 481 1.01 17.90 18.43
C ASP A 481 1.21 19.30 17.81
N PRO A 482 0.14 20.00 17.38
CA PRO A 482 -1.25 19.54 17.28
C PRO A 482 -1.52 18.63 16.06
N LYS A 483 -2.52 17.76 16.20
CA LYS A 483 -3.02 16.87 15.14
C LYS A 483 -3.79 17.58 14.02
N ALA A 484 -4.02 18.89 14.15
CA ALA A 484 -4.79 19.66 13.19
C ALA A 484 -4.10 20.97 12.80
N LEU A 485 -4.35 21.38 11.56
CA LEU A 485 -4.14 22.74 11.11
C LEU A 485 -5.50 23.43 11.01
N ARG A 486 -5.60 24.62 11.59
CA ARG A 486 -6.84 25.40 11.64
C ARG A 486 -6.65 26.68 10.82
N PHE A 487 -7.65 27.04 10.02
CA PHE A 487 -7.64 28.23 9.19
C PHE A 487 -8.93 29.00 9.40
N GLY A 488 -8.83 30.31 9.63
CA GLY A 488 -9.99 31.18 9.68
C GLY A 488 -10.49 31.52 8.28
N PHE A 489 -11.81 31.56 8.09
CA PHE A 489 -12.45 32.16 6.93
C PHE A 489 -13.68 32.98 7.33
N ALA A 490 -14.04 33.95 6.49
CA ALA A 490 -15.19 34.80 6.68
C ALA A 490 -15.97 34.95 5.38
N LEU A 491 -17.30 34.97 5.51
CA LEU A 491 -18.25 35.23 4.44
C LEU A 491 -18.86 36.60 4.69
N VAL A 492 -18.67 37.52 3.74
CA VAL A 492 -19.32 38.83 3.75
C VAL A 492 -20.49 38.78 2.78
N VAL A 493 -21.68 39.04 3.29
CA VAL A 493 -22.95 38.90 2.56
C VAL A 493 -23.70 40.22 2.62
N ALA A 494 -24.36 40.59 1.51
CA ALA A 494 -25.24 41.76 1.51
C ALA A 494 -26.46 41.51 2.44
N LYS A 495 -26.80 42.48 3.27
CA LYS A 495 -27.92 42.41 4.21
C LYS A 495 -29.23 42.12 3.49
N GLY A 496 -29.97 41.10 3.97
CA GLY A 496 -31.19 40.61 3.33
C GLY A 496 -30.96 39.73 2.09
N ALA A 497 -29.71 39.50 1.68
CA ALA A 497 -29.39 38.33 0.87
C ALA A 497 -29.26 37.14 1.83
N HIS A 498 -30.12 36.15 1.65
CA HIS A 498 -30.05 34.88 2.38
C HIS A 498 -29.54 33.81 1.43
N PRO A 499 -28.21 33.73 1.16
CA PRO A 499 -27.70 32.67 0.32
C PRO A 499 -28.01 31.33 0.98
N THR A 500 -28.77 30.53 0.26
CA THR A 500 -29.19 29.21 0.73
C THR A 500 -28.18 28.18 0.23
N ASN A 501 -27.91 27.14 1.03
CA ASN A 501 -27.06 26.02 0.63
C ASN A 501 -25.59 26.41 0.34
N VAL A 502 -25.00 27.30 1.15
CA VAL A 502 -23.54 27.53 1.13
C VAL A 502 -22.84 26.31 1.69
N GLN A 503 -21.95 25.69 0.90
CA GLN A 503 -21.25 24.48 1.27
C GLN A 503 -19.75 24.67 1.20
N VAL A 504 -19.05 24.03 2.13
CA VAL A 504 -17.59 24.08 2.22
C VAL A 504 -17.03 22.67 2.38
N ALA A 505 -16.05 22.32 1.55
CA ALA A 505 -15.39 21.02 1.57
C ALA A 505 -13.87 21.18 1.78
N GLY A 506 -13.31 20.42 2.70
CA GLY A 506 -11.86 20.33 2.90
C GLY A 506 -11.25 19.13 2.20
N SER A 507 -10.13 19.31 1.49
CA SER A 507 -9.45 18.18 0.85
C SER A 507 -7.94 18.44 0.63
N PHE A 508 -7.22 17.46 0.10
CA PHE A 508 -5.83 17.63 -0.33
C PHE A 508 -5.78 18.07 -1.79
N ALA A 509 -4.99 19.09 -2.11
CA ALA A 509 -4.78 19.57 -3.48
C ALA A 509 -3.35 19.26 -3.97
N PRO A 510 -3.12 19.16 -5.30
CA PRO A 510 -4.08 19.29 -6.40
C PRO A 510 -5.01 18.08 -6.57
N PHE A 511 -6.21 18.36 -7.09
CA PHE A 511 -7.25 17.38 -7.34
C PHE A 511 -7.23 16.91 -8.79
N TYR A 512 -7.34 15.60 -8.99
CA TYR A 512 -7.49 15.02 -10.31
C TYR A 512 -8.70 14.10 -10.37
N SER A 513 -9.39 14.11 -11.52
CA SER A 513 -10.48 13.18 -11.84
C SER A 513 -10.14 12.28 -13.03
N SER A 514 -9.06 12.58 -13.77
CA SER A 514 -8.70 11.82 -14.96
C SER A 514 -7.98 10.51 -14.62
N SER A 515 -8.25 9.46 -15.41
CA SER A 515 -7.54 8.18 -15.30
C SER A 515 -6.03 8.30 -15.54
N SER A 516 -5.59 9.33 -16.27
CA SER A 516 -4.17 9.60 -16.52
C SER A 516 -3.39 10.00 -15.26
N ALA A 517 -4.07 10.56 -14.25
CA ALA A 517 -3.45 10.91 -12.98
C ALA A 517 -3.03 9.69 -12.14
N ARG A 518 -3.58 8.52 -12.48
CA ARG A 518 -3.33 7.22 -11.83
C ARG A 518 -2.21 6.42 -12.52
N GLN A 519 -1.45 7.07 -13.39
CA GLN A 519 -0.41 6.45 -14.21
C GLN A 519 0.93 7.20 -14.08
N PRO A 520 2.05 6.59 -14.49
CA PRO A 520 3.32 7.30 -14.59
C PRO A 520 3.20 8.48 -15.57
N SER A 521 3.79 9.62 -15.23
CA SER A 521 3.61 10.85 -16.02
C SER A 521 4.86 11.69 -16.10
N ALA A 522 5.11 12.26 -17.28
CA ALA A 522 6.18 13.23 -17.50
C ALA A 522 5.80 14.66 -17.07
N LYS A 523 4.50 14.96 -16.97
CA LYS A 523 3.97 16.33 -16.88
C LYS A 523 3.21 16.62 -15.59
N LEU A 524 2.55 15.62 -15.02
CA LEU A 524 1.73 15.84 -13.84
C LEU A 524 2.62 16.08 -12.61
N PRO A 525 2.19 16.97 -11.71
CA PRO A 525 2.96 17.30 -10.53
C PRO A 525 2.92 16.16 -9.50
N VAL A 526 3.77 16.28 -8.49
CA VAL A 526 3.82 15.42 -7.32
C VAL A 526 3.74 16.31 -6.07
N PRO A 527 2.82 16.04 -5.13
CA PRO A 527 1.82 14.95 -5.08
C PRO A 527 0.53 15.19 -5.92
N ARG A 528 -0.33 14.15 -6.01
CA ARG A 528 -1.64 14.15 -6.70
C ARG A 528 -2.72 13.50 -5.82
N PHE A 529 -3.92 14.05 -5.78
CA PHE A 529 -5.00 13.57 -4.91
C PHE A 529 -6.36 13.46 -5.60
N ILE A 530 -7.24 12.67 -4.97
CA ILE A 530 -8.69 12.71 -5.20
C ILE A 530 -9.35 13.63 -4.14
N PRO A 531 -10.38 14.41 -4.51
CA PRO A 531 -11.26 15.05 -3.53
C PRO A 531 -11.88 14.01 -2.58
N SER A 532 -11.85 14.29 -1.27
CA SER A 532 -12.01 13.22 -0.27
C SER A 532 -12.97 13.47 0.90
N CYS A 533 -13.27 14.72 1.28
CA CYS A 533 -14.26 14.99 2.32
C CYS A 533 -15.58 15.48 1.72
N ALA A 534 -16.69 15.03 2.31
CA ALA A 534 -18.02 15.51 1.93
C ALA A 534 -18.15 17.01 2.25
N PRO A 535 -18.86 17.79 1.41
CA PRO A 535 -19.19 19.17 1.71
C PRO A 535 -20.00 19.27 3.01
N VAL A 536 -19.69 20.28 3.81
CA VAL A 536 -20.41 20.66 5.03
C VAL A 536 -21.21 21.91 4.73
N GLU A 537 -22.51 21.91 5.06
CA GLU A 537 -23.35 23.08 4.94
C GLU A 537 -22.98 24.11 6.02
N VAL A 538 -22.83 25.36 5.61
CA VAL A 538 -22.54 26.48 6.49
C VAL A 538 -23.82 27.27 6.69
N ILE A 539 -24.30 27.28 7.93
CA ILE A 539 -25.52 27.98 8.31
C ILE A 539 -25.18 29.44 8.61
N LEU A 540 -25.88 30.35 7.94
CA LEU A 540 -25.73 31.79 8.09
C LEU A 540 -26.88 32.35 8.93
N ASP A 541 -26.96 31.92 10.19
CA ASP A 541 -28.02 32.39 11.10
C ASP A 541 -27.73 33.82 11.58
N GLU A 542 -28.76 34.67 11.58
CA GLU A 542 -28.72 35.97 12.25
C GLU A 542 -28.47 35.75 13.76
N GLN A 543 -27.47 36.43 14.33
CA GLN A 543 -27.23 36.45 15.78
C GLN A 543 -28.31 37.22 16.54
#